data_AF-A0A2E8E1L4-F1
#
_entry.id   AF-A0A2E8E1L4-F1
#
_cell.length_a   1.000
_cell.length_b   1.000
_cell.length_c   1.000
_cell.angle_alpha   90.00
_cell.angle_beta   90.00
_cell.angle_gamma   90.00
#
_symmetry.space_group_name_H-M   'P 1'
#
loop_
_entity.id
_entity.type
_entity.pdbx_description
1 polymer ?
#
loop_
_entity_poly.entity_id
_entity_poly.type
_entity_poly.pdbx_seq_one_letter_code
_entity_poly.pdbx_strand_id
1 'polypeptide(L)'
;MTNSTVATAPPDTTDVANVQRLAVKIFLDDESVLRPADVIPVFHRWIQTRAVDGLLIDVADYSHMATGPCVLLAAHEGHYVLDRSGGRLGLQYARRQPLDGALPERLASLGRILLGAGRLLETDTLLPGPVRFRGNELECVANDRLLAPNRAETLTAIRPALDAFLTTLSGGAVWTLTREADPRARLEVLARTPAAATLETIAARL
;
A
#
# COMPACT_ATOMS: atom_id res chain seq x y z
N MET A 1 -51.61 1.14 14.45
CA MET A 1 -50.22 1.53 14.77
C MET A 1 -49.34 0.31 14.55
N THR A 2 -48.81 0.16 13.35
CA THR A 2 -47.92 -0.95 12.98
C THR A 2 -46.48 -0.52 13.26
N ASN A 3 -45.87 -1.07 14.31
CA ASN A 3 -44.44 -0.89 14.57
C ASN A 3 -43.64 -1.59 13.47
N SER A 4 -43.08 -0.79 12.55
CA SER A 4 -42.02 -1.25 11.65
C SER A 4 -40.76 -1.50 12.46
N THR A 5 -40.47 -2.77 12.70
CA THR A 5 -39.17 -3.23 13.22
C THR A 5 -38.11 -2.87 12.17
N VAL A 6 -37.27 -1.88 12.48
CA VAL A 6 -36.03 -1.65 11.74
C VAL A 6 -35.16 -2.89 11.96
N ALA A 7 -34.99 -3.69 10.92
CA ALA A 7 -34.04 -4.80 10.93
C ALA A 7 -32.64 -4.20 11.02
N THR A 8 -32.02 -4.30 12.20
CA THR A 8 -30.60 -4.03 12.39
C THR A 8 -29.83 -5.03 11.52
N ALA A 9 -29.07 -4.54 10.53
CA ALA A 9 -28.18 -5.38 9.75
C ALA A 9 -27.25 -6.16 10.70
N PRO A 10 -26.96 -7.44 10.44
CA PRO A 10 -26.12 -8.23 11.34
C PRO A 10 -24.73 -7.57 11.49
N PRO A 11 -24.13 -7.62 12.69
CA PRO A 11 -22.88 -6.92 13.01
C PRO A 11 -21.63 -7.39 12.23
N ASP A 12 -21.79 -8.36 11.33
CA ASP A 12 -20.73 -9.05 10.59
C ASP A 12 -20.83 -8.90 9.06
N THR A 13 -21.43 -7.82 8.55
CA THR A 13 -21.52 -7.61 7.10
C THR A 13 -20.25 -6.92 6.60
N THR A 14 -19.45 -7.60 5.77
CA THR A 14 -18.28 -7.00 5.12
C THR A 14 -18.77 -5.98 4.10
N ASP A 15 -18.19 -4.78 4.13
CA ASP A 15 -18.50 -3.69 3.21
C ASP A 15 -17.20 -3.10 2.64
N VAL A 16 -16.50 -3.92 1.86
CA VAL A 16 -15.22 -3.54 1.23
C VAL A 16 -15.37 -2.36 0.27
N ALA A 17 -16.55 -2.15 -0.33
CA ALA A 17 -16.79 -1.08 -1.29
C ALA A 17 -16.63 0.32 -0.65
N ASN A 18 -16.96 0.44 0.64
CA ASN A 18 -16.87 1.68 1.39
C ASN A 18 -15.55 1.86 2.14
N VAL A 19 -14.59 0.94 2.00
CA VAL A 19 -13.26 1.09 2.62
C VAL A 19 -12.50 2.26 1.98
N GLN A 20 -12.06 3.20 2.82
CA GLN A 20 -11.30 4.39 2.42
C GLN A 20 -9.85 4.37 2.91
N ARG A 21 -9.60 3.82 4.10
CA ARG A 21 -8.27 3.78 4.73
C ARG A 21 -7.45 2.58 4.23
N LEU A 22 -7.05 2.64 2.97
CA LEU A 22 -6.23 1.63 2.31
C LEU A 22 -4.75 1.99 2.41
N ALA A 23 -3.89 0.98 2.46
CA ALA A 23 -2.47 1.13 2.22
C ALA A 23 -1.99 0.10 1.20
N VAL A 24 -1.00 0.49 0.39
CA VAL A 24 -0.32 -0.39 -0.56
C VAL A 24 1.17 -0.34 -0.28
N LYS A 25 1.86 -1.48 -0.37
CA LYS A 25 3.31 -1.60 -0.11
C LYS A 25 4.01 -2.42 -1.18
N ILE A 26 5.13 -1.91 -1.66
CA ILE A 26 6.08 -2.61 -2.52
C ILE A 26 7.34 -2.92 -1.72
N PHE A 27 7.93 -4.09 -1.96
CA PHE A 27 9.06 -4.59 -1.19
C PHE A 27 10.38 -4.32 -1.89
N LEU A 28 11.43 -4.01 -1.11
CA LEU A 28 12.78 -3.99 -1.65
C LEU A 28 13.18 -5.39 -2.14
N ASP A 29 14.01 -5.44 -3.18
CA ASP A 29 14.70 -6.66 -3.56
C ASP A 29 15.88 -6.95 -2.62
N ASP A 30 16.47 -8.13 -2.76
CA ASP A 30 17.55 -8.58 -1.88
C ASP A 30 18.91 -7.92 -2.20
N GLU A 31 19.04 -7.30 -3.38
CA GLU A 31 20.25 -6.61 -3.82
C GLU A 31 20.28 -5.14 -3.37
N SER A 32 19.15 -4.62 -2.88
CA SER A 32 18.98 -3.24 -2.48
C SER A 32 19.72 -2.90 -1.20
N VAL A 33 20.38 -1.74 -1.20
CA VAL A 33 21.09 -1.17 -0.06
C VAL A 33 20.42 0.14 0.33
N LEU A 34 19.39 0.03 1.18
CA LEU A 34 18.65 1.19 1.69
C LEU A 34 18.47 1.09 3.20
N ARG A 35 19.08 2.02 3.96
CA ARG A 35 18.85 2.13 5.39
C ARG A 35 17.83 3.23 5.67
N PRO A 36 17.04 3.14 6.75
CA PRO A 36 16.10 4.19 7.14
C PRO A 36 16.71 5.60 7.16
N ALA A 37 17.90 5.75 7.76
CA ALA A 37 18.58 7.04 7.84
C ALA A 37 18.92 7.66 6.47
N ASP A 38 19.11 6.83 5.43
CA ASP A 38 19.42 7.31 4.08
C ASP A 38 18.19 7.94 3.40
N VAL A 39 16.98 7.55 3.81
CA VAL A 39 15.70 8.03 3.22
C VAL A 39 15.25 9.38 3.81
N ILE A 40 15.62 9.68 5.06
CA ILE A 40 15.28 10.94 5.72
C ILE A 40 15.65 12.19 4.88
N PRO A 41 16.92 12.34 4.41
CA PRO A 41 17.28 13.49 3.58
C PRO A 41 16.58 13.47 2.20
N VAL A 42 16.23 12.30 1.67
CA VAL A 42 15.45 12.19 0.43
C VAL A 42 14.04 12.74 0.63
N PHE A 43 13.36 12.37 1.71
CA PHE A 43 12.02 12.85 2.01
C PHE A 43 11.98 14.35 2.30
N HIS A 44 12.99 14.91 2.99
CA HIS A 44 13.11 16.36 3.13
C HIS A 44 13.29 17.06 1.77
N ARG A 45 14.07 16.47 0.87
CA ARG A 45 14.19 17.00 -0.50
C ARG A 45 12.86 16.92 -1.24
N TRP A 46 12.12 15.82 -1.13
CA TRP A 46 10.80 15.70 -1.75
C TRP A 46 9.82 16.77 -1.26
N ILE A 47 9.85 17.13 0.04
CA ILE A 47 9.08 18.27 0.58
C ILE A 47 9.49 19.57 -0.12
N GLN A 48 10.80 19.85 -0.18
CA GLN A 48 11.33 21.10 -0.74
C GLN A 48 11.04 21.25 -2.24
N THR A 49 11.13 20.16 -2.99
CA THR A 49 10.96 20.16 -4.45
C THR A 49 9.56 19.75 -4.91
N ARG A 50 8.68 19.36 -3.97
CA ARG A 50 7.35 18.81 -4.25
C ARG A 50 7.40 17.63 -5.23
N ALA A 51 8.32 16.70 -4.97
CA ALA A 51 8.64 15.61 -5.91
C ALA A 51 7.55 14.53 -6.03
N VAL A 52 6.67 14.41 -5.05
CA VAL A 52 5.59 13.42 -5.00
C VAL A 52 4.25 14.10 -4.71
N ASP A 53 3.16 13.41 -5.06
CA ASP A 53 1.80 13.92 -4.93
C ASP A 53 1.37 14.19 -3.48
N GLY A 54 0.51 15.20 -3.34
CA GLY A 54 -0.10 15.58 -2.07
C GLY A 54 0.57 16.76 -1.38
N LEU A 55 -0.07 17.24 -0.31
CA LEU A 55 0.47 18.31 0.53
C LEU A 55 1.43 17.72 1.56
N LEU A 56 2.73 17.78 1.28
CA LEU A 56 3.80 17.25 2.13
C LEU A 56 4.06 18.16 3.34
N ILE A 57 4.17 17.57 4.53
CA ILE A 57 4.18 18.29 5.82
C ILE A 57 5.52 18.11 6.53
N ASP A 58 5.85 16.88 6.94
CA ASP A 58 7.01 16.61 7.80
C ASP A 58 7.53 15.17 7.66
N VAL A 59 8.73 14.91 8.18
CA VAL A 59 9.38 13.59 8.23
C VAL A 59 9.59 13.15 9.68
N ALA A 60 9.12 11.97 10.03
CA ALA A 60 9.31 11.35 11.34
C ALA A 60 10.20 10.10 11.26
N ASP A 61 11.17 10.00 12.18
CA ASP A 61 12.09 8.87 12.31
C ASP A 61 11.61 7.88 13.38
N TYR A 62 11.26 6.68 12.92
CA TYR A 62 10.85 5.53 13.73
C TYR A 62 11.84 4.35 13.58
N SER A 63 13.07 4.60 13.12
CA SER A 63 14.06 3.55 12.82
C SER A 63 14.45 2.69 14.03
N HIS A 64 14.14 3.16 15.25
CA HIS A 64 14.30 2.41 16.50
C HIS A 64 13.24 1.32 16.71
N MET A 65 12.13 1.33 15.95
CA MET A 65 11.09 0.31 16.04
C MET A 65 11.58 -1.01 15.43
N ALA A 66 11.39 -2.12 16.16
CA ALA A 66 11.81 -3.44 15.70
C ALA A 66 11.03 -3.92 14.45
N THR A 67 9.75 -3.53 14.35
CA THR A 67 8.86 -3.80 13.22
C THR A 67 7.89 -2.63 13.05
N GLY A 68 7.36 -2.45 11.85
CA GLY A 68 6.48 -1.33 11.52
C GLY A 68 7.19 -0.18 10.79
N PRO A 69 6.68 1.06 10.91
CA PRO A 69 7.25 2.21 10.22
C PRO A 69 8.69 2.44 10.69
N CYS A 70 9.60 2.67 9.74
CA CYS A 70 10.97 3.09 10.01
C CYS A 70 11.15 4.58 9.75
N VAL A 71 10.58 5.10 8.66
CA VAL A 71 10.57 6.54 8.34
C VAL A 71 9.21 6.87 7.74
N LEU A 72 8.58 7.95 8.20
CA LEU A 72 7.28 8.39 7.73
C LEU A 72 7.40 9.82 7.17
N LEU A 73 7.05 10.00 5.90
CA LEU A 73 6.77 11.29 5.30
C LEU A 73 5.25 11.53 5.38
N ALA A 74 4.88 12.48 6.23
CA ALA A 74 3.49 12.88 6.43
C ALA A 74 3.05 13.79 5.29
N ALA A 75 1.96 13.43 4.62
CA ALA A 75 1.19 14.33 3.75
C ALA A 75 -0.28 14.39 4.21
N HIS A 76 -1.00 15.41 3.77
CA HIS A 76 -2.40 15.63 4.14
C HIS A 76 -3.32 14.48 3.68
N GLU A 77 -3.14 14.00 2.44
CA GLU A 77 -3.97 12.99 1.81
C GLU A 77 -3.64 11.57 2.29
N GLY A 78 -2.35 11.30 2.53
CA GLY A 78 -1.80 10.00 2.89
C GLY A 78 -0.35 10.12 3.33
N HIS A 79 0.25 9.01 3.75
CA HIS A 79 1.64 8.99 4.22
C HIS A 79 2.48 8.08 3.35
N TYR A 80 3.68 8.53 2.99
CA TYR A 80 4.72 7.67 2.43
C TYR A 80 5.54 7.12 3.59
N VAL A 81 5.70 5.81 3.66
CA VAL A 81 6.30 5.14 4.80
C VAL A 81 7.31 4.13 4.31
N LEU A 82 8.57 4.28 4.73
CA LEU A 82 9.50 3.18 4.69
C LEU A 82 9.15 2.24 5.85
N ASP A 83 8.60 1.06 5.55
CA ASP A 83 7.96 0.17 6.52
C ASP A 83 8.60 -1.22 6.53
N ARG A 84 8.81 -1.78 7.72
CA ARG A 84 9.34 -3.13 8.00
C ARG A 84 8.31 -4.06 8.62
N SER A 85 7.01 -3.74 8.53
CA SER A 85 5.97 -4.70 8.92
C SER A 85 6.17 -6.03 8.17
N GLY A 86 5.97 -7.15 8.87
CA GLY A 86 6.24 -8.49 8.33
C GLY A 86 7.73 -8.83 8.17
N GLY A 87 8.64 -8.05 8.78
CA GLY A 87 10.08 -8.28 8.75
C GLY A 87 10.77 -7.89 7.44
N ARG A 88 10.01 -7.38 6.46
CA ARG A 88 10.51 -7.05 5.12
C ARG A 88 10.38 -5.56 4.87
N LEU A 89 11.50 -4.93 4.54
CA LEU A 89 11.54 -3.50 4.27
C LEU A 89 10.89 -3.21 2.90
N GLY A 90 10.07 -2.18 2.85
CA GLY A 90 9.41 -1.74 1.63
C GLY A 90 8.92 -0.31 1.74
N LEU A 91 8.52 0.26 0.61
CA LEU A 91 7.83 1.55 0.58
C LEU A 91 6.33 1.29 0.60
N GLN A 92 5.63 1.99 1.48
CA GLN A 92 4.18 1.94 1.61
C GLN A 92 3.60 3.34 1.38
N TYR A 93 2.44 3.39 0.72
CA TYR A 93 1.59 4.57 0.72
C TYR A 93 0.30 4.24 1.47
N ALA A 94 0.05 4.95 2.57
CA ALA A 94 -1.11 4.75 3.44
C ALA A 94 -2.07 5.94 3.33
N ARG A 95 -3.23 5.74 2.69
CA ARG A 95 -4.26 6.76 2.51
C ARG A 95 -4.93 7.10 3.84
N ARG A 96 -5.13 8.39 4.10
CA ARG A 96 -5.77 8.92 5.32
C ARG A 96 -7.08 9.64 5.04
N GLN A 97 -7.21 10.29 3.89
CA GLN A 97 -8.43 10.96 3.44
C GLN A 97 -9.28 10.07 2.53
N PRO A 98 -10.61 10.28 2.47
CA PRO A 98 -11.45 9.63 1.46
C PRO A 98 -10.91 9.87 0.05
N LEU A 99 -11.11 8.90 -0.83
CA LEU A 99 -10.81 8.99 -2.26
C LEU A 99 -12.05 8.56 -3.03
N ASP A 100 -12.48 9.39 -3.98
CA ASP A 100 -13.63 9.09 -4.81
C ASP A 100 -13.37 7.91 -5.75
N GLY A 101 -14.46 7.40 -6.34
CA GLY A 101 -14.41 6.26 -7.26
C GLY A 101 -14.68 4.92 -6.58
N ALA A 102 -14.74 3.87 -7.40
CA ALA A 102 -14.92 2.50 -6.94
C ALA A 102 -13.63 1.94 -6.31
N LEU A 103 -13.73 0.89 -5.50
CA LEU A 103 -12.57 0.28 -4.84
C LEU A 103 -11.40 -0.08 -5.79
N PRO A 104 -11.62 -0.66 -6.99
CA PRO A 104 -10.52 -0.91 -7.93
C PRO A 104 -9.82 0.37 -8.40
N GLU A 105 -10.57 1.45 -8.62
CA GLU A 105 -10.05 2.74 -9.07
C GLU A 105 -9.23 3.42 -7.96
N ARG A 106 -9.69 3.32 -6.71
CA ARG A 106 -8.93 3.77 -5.54
C ARG A 106 -7.61 3.01 -5.41
N LEU A 107 -7.65 1.67 -5.52
CA LEU A 107 -6.44 0.84 -5.47
C LEU A 107 -5.46 1.19 -6.59
N ALA A 108 -5.96 1.35 -7.83
CA ALA A 108 -5.12 1.77 -8.96
C ALA A 108 -4.49 3.15 -8.73
N SER A 109 -5.24 4.10 -8.17
CA SER A 109 -4.72 5.44 -7.84
C SER A 109 -3.62 5.37 -6.77
N LEU A 110 -3.85 4.62 -5.70
CA LEU A 110 -2.85 4.37 -4.66
C LEU A 110 -1.60 3.68 -5.21
N GLY A 111 -1.78 2.70 -6.10
CA GLY A 111 -0.70 2.01 -6.79
C GLY A 111 0.16 2.98 -7.62
N ARG A 112 -0.46 3.85 -8.43
CA ARG A 112 0.28 4.87 -9.21
C ARG A 112 1.12 5.79 -8.32
N ILE A 113 0.52 6.31 -7.24
CA ILE A 113 1.21 7.17 -6.28
C ILE A 113 2.42 6.46 -5.67
N LEU A 114 2.22 5.22 -5.21
CA LEU A 114 3.29 4.42 -4.60
C LEU A 114 4.42 4.12 -5.59
N LEU A 115 4.07 3.67 -6.79
CA LEU A 115 5.04 3.25 -7.80
C LEU A 115 5.85 4.44 -8.32
N GLY A 116 5.24 5.61 -8.47
CA GLY A 116 5.94 6.86 -8.77
C GLY A 116 6.98 7.21 -7.70
N ALA A 117 6.60 7.16 -6.42
CA ALA A 117 7.53 7.39 -5.32
C ALA A 117 8.64 6.32 -5.25
N GLY A 118 8.31 5.05 -5.53
CA GLY A 118 9.29 3.98 -5.65
C GLY A 118 10.32 4.25 -6.74
N ARG A 119 9.88 4.67 -7.94
CA ARG A 119 10.79 5.03 -9.05
C ARG A 119 11.70 6.21 -8.72
N LEU A 120 11.21 7.20 -7.99
CA LEU A 120 12.06 8.29 -7.52
C LEU A 120 13.19 7.78 -6.63
N LEU A 121 12.90 6.85 -5.70
CA LEU A 121 13.96 6.23 -4.89
C LEU A 121 14.93 5.39 -5.71
N GLU A 122 14.44 4.61 -6.70
CA GLU A 122 15.32 3.78 -7.54
C GLU A 122 16.28 4.61 -8.41
N THR A 123 15.88 5.84 -8.76
CA THR A 123 16.67 6.73 -9.64
C THR A 123 17.43 7.81 -8.87
N ASP A 124 17.35 7.82 -7.54
CA ASP A 124 17.99 8.84 -6.71
C ASP A 124 19.50 8.59 -6.59
N THR A 125 20.28 9.35 -7.36
CA THR A 125 21.73 9.21 -7.42
C THR A 125 22.46 9.66 -6.16
N LEU A 126 21.76 10.27 -5.19
CA LEU A 126 22.33 10.68 -3.91
C LEU A 126 22.24 9.59 -2.84
N LEU A 127 21.53 8.49 -3.10
CA LEU A 127 21.51 7.33 -2.21
C LEU A 127 22.84 6.55 -2.29
N PRO A 128 23.29 5.97 -1.16
CA PRO A 128 24.63 5.38 -1.07
C PRO A 128 24.78 4.04 -1.80
N GLY A 129 23.68 3.42 -2.23
CA GLY A 129 23.69 2.11 -2.87
C GLY A 129 22.48 1.91 -3.79
N PRO A 130 22.46 0.80 -4.53
CA PRO A 130 21.35 0.50 -5.42
C PRO A 130 20.06 0.37 -4.62
N VAL A 131 18.99 0.96 -5.12
CA VAL A 131 17.63 0.76 -4.61
C VAL A 131 16.79 0.22 -5.72
N ARG A 132 16.13 -0.91 -5.46
CA ARG A 132 15.27 -1.63 -6.39
C ARG A 132 14.11 -2.24 -5.64
N PHE A 133 12.91 -2.09 -6.17
CA PHE A 133 11.73 -2.73 -5.64
C PHE A 133 11.30 -3.89 -6.53
N ARG A 134 10.76 -4.91 -5.88
CA ARG A 134 10.14 -6.05 -6.56
C ARG A 134 8.86 -5.57 -7.25
N GLY A 135 8.76 -5.81 -8.56
CA GLY A 135 7.53 -5.55 -9.30
C GLY A 135 6.54 -6.73 -9.30
N ASN A 136 6.97 -7.89 -8.81
CA ASN A 136 6.18 -9.13 -8.84
C ASN A 136 5.48 -9.44 -7.51
N GLU A 137 5.51 -8.50 -6.57
CA GLU A 137 4.88 -8.65 -5.26
C GLU A 137 4.42 -7.30 -4.71
N LEU A 138 3.23 -7.27 -4.14
CA LEU A 138 2.65 -6.10 -3.50
C LEU A 138 1.76 -6.52 -2.34
N GLU A 139 1.72 -5.71 -1.29
CA GLU A 139 0.81 -5.90 -0.15
C GLU A 139 -0.26 -4.80 -0.14
N CYS A 140 -1.51 -5.20 0.09
CA CYS A 140 -2.65 -4.32 0.27
C CYS A 140 -3.19 -4.48 1.69
N VAL A 141 -3.37 -3.38 2.40
CA VAL A 141 -3.92 -3.35 3.76
C VAL A 141 -5.21 -2.55 3.77
N ALA A 142 -6.27 -3.12 4.35
CA ALA A 142 -7.48 -2.38 4.72
C ALA A 142 -7.45 -2.10 6.23
N ASN A 143 -7.29 -0.83 6.61
CA ASN A 143 -7.15 -0.44 8.02
C ASN A 143 -8.49 -0.30 8.76
N ASP A 144 -9.61 -0.26 8.03
CA ASP A 144 -10.94 -0.19 8.63
C ASP A 144 -11.47 -1.59 8.92
N ARG A 145 -11.29 -2.06 10.15
CA ARG A 145 -11.71 -3.40 10.58
C ARG A 145 -13.22 -3.56 10.71
N LEU A 146 -13.97 -2.45 10.83
CA LEU A 146 -15.43 -2.50 10.89
C LEU A 146 -15.98 -2.87 9.51
N LEU A 147 -15.42 -2.28 8.45
CA LEU A 147 -15.83 -2.52 7.07
C LEU A 147 -15.16 -3.76 6.45
N ALA A 148 -13.90 -4.02 6.82
CA ALA A 148 -13.08 -5.09 6.28
C ALA A 148 -12.38 -5.90 7.39
N PRO A 149 -13.13 -6.69 8.19
CA PRO A 149 -12.54 -7.58 9.18
C PRO A 149 -11.65 -8.65 8.52
N ASN A 150 -10.59 -9.11 9.20
CA ASN A 150 -9.69 -10.14 8.66
C ASN A 150 -10.32 -11.54 8.70
N ARG A 151 -11.09 -11.88 7.67
CA ARG A 151 -11.76 -13.17 7.50
C ARG A 151 -11.73 -13.61 6.04
N ALA A 152 -12.02 -14.89 5.79
CA ALA A 152 -11.99 -15.46 4.44
C ALA A 152 -12.99 -14.77 3.51
N GLU A 153 -14.18 -14.44 4.03
CA GLU A 153 -15.25 -13.75 3.30
C GLU A 153 -14.82 -12.35 2.85
N THR A 154 -14.02 -11.65 3.65
CA THR A 154 -13.50 -10.33 3.27
C THR A 154 -12.48 -10.44 2.14
N LEU A 155 -11.61 -11.46 2.17
CA LEU A 155 -10.71 -11.74 1.05
C LEU A 155 -11.49 -12.05 -0.23
N THR A 156 -12.53 -12.88 -0.14
CA THR A 156 -13.43 -13.16 -1.27
C THR A 156 -14.09 -11.90 -1.80
N ALA A 157 -14.54 -11.00 -0.92
CA ALA A 157 -15.22 -9.76 -1.31
C ALA A 157 -14.27 -8.73 -1.96
N ILE A 158 -13.03 -8.60 -1.47
CA ILE A 158 -12.05 -7.63 -2.01
C ILE A 158 -11.32 -8.14 -3.25
N ARG A 159 -11.26 -9.47 -3.44
CA ARG A 159 -10.52 -10.11 -4.54
C ARG A 159 -10.83 -9.54 -5.92
N PRO A 160 -12.09 -9.33 -6.35
CA PRO A 160 -12.37 -8.76 -7.67
C PRO A 160 -11.72 -7.39 -7.90
N ALA A 161 -11.67 -6.55 -6.87
CA ALA A 161 -11.04 -5.24 -6.96
C ALA A 161 -9.50 -5.33 -7.00
N LEU A 162 -8.92 -6.26 -6.23
CA LEU A 162 -7.49 -6.55 -6.30
C LEU A 162 -7.11 -7.12 -7.66
N ASP A 163 -7.87 -8.08 -8.20
CA ASP A 163 -7.57 -8.70 -9.50
C ASP A 163 -7.65 -7.66 -10.63
N ALA A 164 -8.64 -6.75 -10.59
CA ALA A 164 -8.74 -5.64 -11.54
C ALA A 164 -7.54 -4.69 -11.45
N PHE A 165 -7.13 -4.31 -10.24
CA PHE A 165 -5.93 -3.49 -10.01
C PHE A 165 -4.65 -4.20 -10.46
N LEU A 166 -4.43 -5.44 -10.06
CA LEU A 166 -3.21 -6.19 -10.37
C LEU A 166 -3.08 -6.49 -11.87
N THR A 167 -4.20 -6.61 -12.59
CA THR A 167 -4.22 -6.72 -14.05
C THR A 167 -3.60 -5.50 -14.72
N THR A 168 -3.80 -4.29 -14.17
CA THR A 168 -3.16 -3.08 -14.73
C THR A 168 -1.65 -3.08 -14.56
N LEU A 169 -1.11 -3.83 -13.59
CA LEU A 169 0.33 -3.90 -13.30
C LEU A 169 1.05 -4.95 -14.14
N SER A 170 0.44 -6.13 -14.32
CA SER A 170 1.15 -7.34 -14.76
C SER A 170 1.06 -7.67 -16.26
N GLY A 171 0.30 -6.91 -17.05
CA GLY A 171 0.12 -7.21 -18.48
C GLY A 171 -0.46 -8.61 -18.75
N GLY A 172 -1.28 -9.13 -17.82
CA GLY A 172 -1.93 -10.44 -17.94
C GLY A 172 -1.30 -11.57 -17.12
N ALA A 173 -0.29 -11.32 -16.29
CA ALA A 173 0.24 -12.35 -15.40
C ALA A 173 -0.78 -12.72 -14.30
N VAL A 174 -0.78 -14.00 -13.91
CA VAL A 174 -1.62 -14.54 -12.84
C VAL A 174 -1.03 -14.15 -11.48
N TRP A 175 -1.90 -13.67 -10.58
CA TRP A 175 -1.54 -13.30 -9.21
C TRP A 175 -2.15 -14.27 -8.19
N THR A 176 -1.33 -14.68 -7.24
CA THR A 176 -1.76 -15.42 -6.05
C THR A 176 -1.96 -14.42 -4.91
N LEU A 177 -3.11 -14.49 -4.25
CA LEU A 177 -3.45 -13.64 -3.10
C LEU A 177 -3.49 -14.49 -1.83
N THR A 178 -2.77 -14.06 -0.79
CA THR A 178 -2.77 -14.71 0.52
C THR A 178 -3.05 -13.69 1.63
N ARG A 179 -3.68 -14.12 2.71
CA ARG A 179 -3.90 -13.33 3.93
C ARG A 179 -3.35 -14.06 5.15
N GLU A 180 -3.03 -13.33 6.21
CA GLU A 180 -2.82 -13.91 7.54
C GLU A 180 -4.15 -14.45 8.10
N ALA A 181 -4.09 -15.58 8.80
CA ALA A 181 -5.24 -16.28 9.35
C ALA A 181 -5.77 -15.63 10.65
N ASP A 182 -4.92 -14.99 11.47
CA ASP A 182 -5.33 -14.39 12.74
C ASP A 182 -6.45 -13.34 12.56
N PRO A 183 -7.68 -13.59 13.04
CA PRO A 183 -8.80 -12.65 12.91
C PRO A 183 -8.59 -11.36 13.73
N ARG A 184 -7.63 -11.33 14.65
CA ARG A 184 -7.28 -10.14 15.42
C ARG A 184 -6.39 -9.18 14.64
N ALA A 185 -5.73 -9.65 13.58
CA ALA A 185 -4.97 -8.79 12.69
C ALA A 185 -5.92 -7.90 11.85
N ARG A 186 -5.35 -6.85 11.27
CA ARG A 186 -6.00 -6.11 10.17
C ARG A 186 -6.02 -6.97 8.91
N LEU A 187 -6.93 -6.69 7.98
CA LEU A 187 -6.89 -7.36 6.68
C LEU A 187 -5.65 -6.89 5.92
N GLU A 188 -4.73 -7.82 5.70
CA GLU A 188 -3.51 -7.64 4.93
C GLU A 188 -3.48 -8.75 3.87
N VAL A 189 -3.42 -8.35 2.61
CA VAL A 189 -3.44 -9.25 1.46
C VAL A 189 -2.13 -9.09 0.71
N LEU A 190 -1.37 -10.17 0.66
CA LEU A 190 -0.14 -10.25 -0.12
C LEU A 190 -0.45 -10.83 -1.50
N ALA A 191 -0.15 -10.05 -2.53
CA ALA A 191 -0.26 -10.43 -3.93
C ALA A 191 1.12 -10.78 -4.48
N ARG A 192 1.27 -11.96 -5.09
CA ARG A 192 2.51 -12.41 -5.74
C ARG A 192 2.25 -12.95 -7.13
N THR A 193 3.16 -12.71 -8.06
CA THR A 193 3.18 -13.34 -9.38
C THR A 193 4.56 -13.94 -9.67
N PRO A 194 4.65 -15.10 -10.36
CA PRO A 194 5.94 -15.64 -10.78
C PRO A 194 6.56 -14.85 -11.94
N ALA A 195 5.79 -14.00 -12.64
CA ALA A 195 6.31 -13.19 -13.73
C ALA A 195 7.32 -12.16 -13.18
N ALA A 196 8.51 -12.13 -13.76
CA ALA A 196 9.48 -11.10 -13.44
C ALA A 196 8.96 -9.73 -13.90
N ALA A 197 8.99 -8.75 -13.00
CA ALA A 197 8.62 -7.38 -13.29
C ALA A 197 9.49 -6.44 -12.45
N THR A 198 9.92 -5.35 -13.07
CA THR A 198 10.57 -4.22 -12.39
C THR A 198 9.56 -3.07 -12.28
N LEU A 199 9.77 -2.14 -11.34
CA LEU A 199 8.93 -0.95 -11.27
C LEU A 199 8.92 -0.17 -12.58
N GLU A 200 10.04 -0.11 -13.30
CA GLU A 200 10.13 0.54 -14.61
C GLU A 200 9.13 -0.04 -15.61
N THR A 201 9.10 -1.37 -15.73
CA THR A 201 8.19 -2.04 -16.66
C THR A 201 6.72 -1.88 -16.26
N ILE A 202 6.44 -1.74 -14.97
CA ILE A 202 5.08 -1.55 -14.45
C ILE A 202 4.64 -0.10 -14.66
N ALA A 203 5.51 0.86 -14.33
CA ALA A 203 5.24 2.28 -14.49
C ALA A 203 4.95 2.65 -15.95
N ALA A 204 5.59 1.98 -16.92
CA ALA A 204 5.30 2.16 -18.34
C ALA A 204 3.88 1.72 -18.78
N ARG A 205 3.13 1.00 -17.94
CA ARG A 205 1.77 0.51 -18.24
C ARG A 205 0.67 1.32 -17.57
N LEU A 206 1.01 2.20 -16.62
CA LEU A 206 0.09 2.90 -15.73
C LEU A 206 -0.26 4.31 -16.18
#